data_AF-A0A223P9Q0-F1
#
_entry.id   AF-A0A223P9Q0-F1
#
_cell.length_a   1.000
_cell.length_b   1.000
_cell.length_c   1.000
_cell.angle_alpha   90.00
_cell.angle_beta   90.00
_cell.angle_gamma   90.00
#
_symmetry.space_group_name_H-M   'P 1'
#
loop_
_entity.id
_entity.type
_entity.pdbx_description
1 polymer ?
#
loop_
_entity_poly.entity_id
_entity_poly.type
_entity_poly.pdbx_seq_one_letter_code
_entity_poly.pdbx_strand_id
1 'polypeptide(L)'
;MNKTLALLDCLAQLKEAQNCADALLSDIVADAVRANKGKGDVPKPATLKAFRSALKSANTHCYQAELILAEFDALQTVMPIGKQQLPSIHYSI
;
A
#
# COMPACT_ATOMS: atom_id res chain seq x y z
N MET A 1 16.98 10.37 -0.59
CA MET A 1 16.15 9.32 -1.24
C MET A 1 15.07 10.01 -2.05
N ASN A 2 14.83 9.61 -3.30
CA ASN A 2 13.79 10.21 -4.13
C ASN A 2 12.42 9.85 -3.54
N LYS A 3 11.62 10.85 -3.11
CA LYS A 3 10.31 10.63 -2.49
C LYS A 3 9.36 9.84 -3.38
N THR A 4 9.48 9.99 -4.70
CA THR A 4 8.70 9.21 -5.68
C THR A 4 9.07 7.73 -5.61
N LEU A 5 10.36 7.40 -5.49
CA LEU A 5 10.79 6.00 -5.33
C LEU A 5 10.30 5.43 -4.00
N ALA A 6 10.40 6.19 -2.91
CA ALA A 6 9.89 5.78 -1.61
C ALA A 6 8.38 5.48 -1.63
N LEU A 7 7.60 6.29 -2.34
CA LEU A 7 6.17 6.05 -2.54
C LEU A 7 5.93 4.77 -3.35
N LEU A 8 6.61 4.60 -4.49
CA LEU A 8 6.44 3.43 -5.34
C LEU A 8 6.80 2.13 -4.61
N ASP A 9 7.90 2.13 -3.84
CA ASP A 9 8.29 0.99 -3.01
C ASP A 9 7.25 0.69 -1.93
N CYS A 10 6.73 1.73 -1.27
CA CYS A 10 5.69 1.60 -0.25
C CYS A 10 4.38 1.03 -0.84
N LEU A 11 3.98 1.50 -2.03
CA LEU A 11 2.81 1.00 -2.74
C LEU A 11 2.97 -0.45 -3.20
N ALA A 12 4.18 -0.83 -3.63
CA ALA A 12 4.48 -2.22 -3.96
C ALA A 12 4.33 -3.14 -2.74
N GLN A 13 4.90 -2.74 -1.59
CA GLN A 13 4.79 -3.46 -0.32
C GLN A 13 3.34 -3.53 0.18
N LEU A 14 2.58 -2.45 0.04
CA LEU A 14 1.15 -2.43 0.36
C LEU A 14 0.39 -3.46 -0.49
N LYS A 15 0.65 -3.48 -1.81
CA LYS A 15 -0.03 -4.41 -2.72
C LYS A 15 0.31 -5.87 -2.40
N GLU A 16 1.57 -6.16 -2.09
CA GLU A 16 2.01 -7.49 -1.69
C GLU A 16 1.33 -7.93 -0.39
N ALA A 17 1.29 -7.07 0.62
CA ALA A 17 0.63 -7.35 1.90
C ALA A 17 -0.88 -7.58 1.74
N GLN A 18 -1.56 -6.79 0.89
CA GLN A 18 -2.97 -6.99 0.55
C GLN A 18 -3.21 -8.32 -0.15
N ASN A 19 -2.41 -8.66 -1.16
CA ASN A 19 -2.52 -9.95 -1.85
C ASN A 19 -2.33 -11.14 -0.89
N CYS A 20 -1.39 -11.04 0.06
CA CYS A 20 -1.18 -12.05 1.09
C CYS A 20 -2.39 -12.17 2.02
N ALA A 21 -2.97 -11.05 2.46
CA ALA A 21 -4.17 -11.03 3.28
C ALA A 21 -5.37 -11.65 2.53
N ASP A 22 -5.56 -11.32 1.26
CA ASP A 22 -6.65 -11.83 0.42
C ASP A 22 -6.55 -13.35 0.20
N ALA A 23 -5.34 -13.87 -0.02
CA ALA A 23 -5.11 -15.31 -0.14
C ALA A 23 -5.45 -16.04 1.16
N LEU A 24 -4.96 -15.55 2.31
CA LEU A 24 -5.25 -16.13 3.62
C LEU A 24 -6.74 -16.03 3.98
N LEU A 25 -7.42 -14.93 3.63
CA LEU A 25 -8.85 -14.79 3.82
C LEU A 25 -9.63 -15.82 3.00
N SER A 26 -9.23 -16.02 1.74
CA SER A 26 -9.85 -17.03 0.87
C SER A 26 -9.73 -18.44 1.47
N ASP A 27 -8.56 -18.79 2.01
CA ASP A 27 -8.34 -20.07 2.70
C ASP A 27 -9.21 -20.20 3.95
N ILE A 28 -9.28 -19.15 4.79
CA ILE A 28 -10.10 -19.11 6.00
C ILE A 28 -11.58 -19.30 5.67
N VAL A 29 -12.08 -18.62 4.64
CA VAL A 29 -13.48 -18.73 4.21
C VAL A 29 -13.75 -20.12 3.65
N ALA A 30 -12.83 -20.69 2.86
CA ALA A 30 -12.97 -22.04 2.33
C ALA A 30 -13.02 -23.10 3.44
N ASP A 31 -12.16 -22.98 4.47
CA ASP A 31 -12.19 -23.81 5.69
C ASP A 31 -13.52 -23.65 6.43
N ALA A 32 -13.99 -22.42 6.64
CA ALA A 32 -15.25 -22.15 7.33
C ALA A 32 -16.46 -22.76 6.59
N VAL A 33 -16.51 -22.65 5.26
CA VAL A 33 -17.57 -23.25 4.43
C VAL A 33 -17.54 -24.78 4.51
N ARG A 34 -16.34 -25.37 4.51
CA ARG A 34 -16.14 -26.82 4.67
C ARG A 34 -16.61 -27.32 6.04
N ALA A 35 -16.18 -26.64 7.11
CA ALA A 35 -16.58 -26.94 8.49
C ALA A 35 -18.10 -26.84 8.66
N ASN A 36 -18.74 -25.80 8.11
CA ASN A 36 -20.20 -25.62 8.18
C ASN A 36 -21.00 -26.72 7.46
N LYS A 37 -20.38 -27.40 6.48
CA LYS A 37 -20.97 -28.56 5.78
C LYS A 37 -20.67 -29.89 6.49
N GLY A 38 -20.03 -29.87 7.66
CA GLY A 38 -19.56 -31.06 8.37
C GLY A 38 -18.44 -31.80 7.63
N LYS A 39 -17.75 -31.13 6.69
CA LYS A 39 -16.74 -31.72 5.82
C LYS A 39 -15.43 -30.92 5.92
N GLY A 40 -14.75 -31.02 7.06
CA GLY A 40 -13.45 -30.39 7.29
C GLY A 40 -13.33 -29.79 8.68
N ASP A 41 -12.15 -29.26 8.99
CA ASP A 41 -11.85 -28.60 10.26
C ASP A 41 -12.06 -27.09 10.17
N VAL A 42 -12.22 -26.46 11.33
CA VAL A 42 -12.20 -25.00 11.46
C VAL A 42 -10.82 -24.44 11.07
N PRO A 43 -10.74 -23.17 10.62
CA PRO A 43 -9.46 -22.55 10.25
C PRO A 43 -8.41 -22.70 11.36
N LYS A 44 -7.21 -23.15 10.99
CA LYS A 44 -6.14 -23.38 11.97
C LYS A 44 -5.73 -22.07 12.66
N PRO A 45 -5.41 -22.08 13.97
CA PRO A 45 -4.94 -20.89 14.68
C PRO A 45 -3.71 -20.22 14.03
N ALA A 46 -2.83 -21.02 13.41
CA ALA A 46 -1.68 -20.51 12.66
C ALA A 46 -2.11 -19.67 11.45
N THR A 47 -3.13 -20.10 10.69
CA THR A 47 -3.69 -19.37 9.55
C THR A 47 -4.32 -18.06 9.99
N LEU A 48 -5.10 -18.07 11.08
CA LEU A 48 -5.69 -16.86 11.65
C LEU A 48 -4.62 -15.86 12.12
N LYS A 49 -3.54 -16.36 12.73
CA LYS A 49 -2.39 -15.54 13.15
C LYS A 49 -1.66 -14.95 11.93
N ALA A 50 -1.44 -15.74 10.88
CA ALA A 50 -0.83 -15.26 9.65
C ALA A 50 -1.68 -14.16 8.99
N PHE A 51 -3.00 -14.36 8.92
CA PHE A 51 -3.93 -13.37 8.38
C PHE A 51 -3.89 -12.05 9.16
N ARG A 52 -3.90 -12.12 10.50
CA ARG A 52 -3.74 -10.93 11.35
C ARG A 52 -2.43 -10.19 11.07
N SER A 53 -1.33 -10.90 10.88
CA SER A 53 -0.03 -10.30 10.56
C SER A 53 -0.05 -9.62 9.18
N ALA A 54 -0.65 -10.25 8.18
CA ALA A 54 -0.81 -9.68 6.84
C ALA A 54 -1.65 -8.39 6.87
N LEU A 55 -2.79 -8.39 7.57
CA LEU A 55 -3.60 -7.19 7.80
C LEU A 55 -2.81 -6.05 8.46
N LYS A 56 -2.02 -6.38 9.49
CA LYS A 56 -1.19 -5.38 10.18
C LYS A 56 -0.14 -4.78 9.23
N SER A 57 0.49 -5.59 8.40
CA SER A 57 1.47 -5.15 7.40
C SER A 57 0.81 -4.24 6.35
N ALA A 58 -0.34 -4.64 5.81
CA ALA A 58 -1.10 -3.83 4.86
C ALA A 58 -1.48 -2.47 5.46
N ASN A 59 -2.00 -2.44 6.70
CA ASN A 59 -2.34 -1.17 7.38
C ASN A 59 -1.11 -0.28 7.60
N THR A 60 0.05 -0.87 7.88
CA THR A 60 1.30 -0.12 8.08
C THR A 60 1.73 0.57 6.79
N HIS A 61 1.73 -0.15 5.67
CA HIS A 61 2.10 0.42 4.37
C HIS A 61 1.04 1.39 3.84
N CYS A 62 -0.25 1.17 4.13
CA CYS A 62 -1.31 2.12 3.81
C CYS A 62 -1.08 3.47 4.51
N TYR A 63 -0.84 3.44 5.81
CA TYR A 63 -0.56 4.65 6.59
C TYR A 63 0.73 5.35 6.12
N GLN A 64 1.78 4.60 5.81
CA GLN A 64 3.01 5.18 5.26
C GLN A 64 2.80 5.85 3.90
N ALA A 65 2.03 5.22 3.00
CA ALA A 65 1.69 5.79 1.72
C ALA A 65 0.88 7.09 1.89
N GLU A 66 -0.10 7.11 2.79
CA GLU A 66 -0.88 8.32 3.13
C GLU A 66 0.00 9.46 3.62
N LEU A 67 0.97 9.19 4.51
CA LEU A 67 1.91 10.21 4.98
C LEU A 67 2.76 10.79 3.83
N ILE A 68 3.29 9.92 2.98
CA ILE A 68 4.12 10.35 1.85
C ILE A 68 3.29 11.19 0.86
N LEU A 69 2.05 10.78 0.58
CA LEU A 69 1.12 11.53 -0.28
C LEU A 69 0.76 12.89 0.33
N ALA A 70 0.48 12.95 1.63
CA ALA A 70 0.20 14.21 2.33
C ALA A 70 1.40 15.18 2.26
N GLU A 71 2.64 14.67 2.33
CA GLU A 71 3.83 15.50 2.13
C GLU A 71 3.94 16.04 0.70
N PHE A 72 3.54 15.28 -0.31
CA PHE A 72 3.49 15.76 -1.69
C PHE A 72 2.49 16.90 -1.85
N ASP A 73 1.29 16.76 -1.27
CA ASP A 73 0.26 17.81 -1.30
C ASP A 73 0.70 19.08 -0.55
N ALA A 74 1.38 18.93 0.59
CA ALA A 74 1.97 20.04 1.33
C ALA A 74 3.03 20.81 0.53
N LEU A 75 3.83 20.11 -0.27
CA LEU A 75 4.83 20.75 -1.15
C LEU A 75 4.17 21.51 -2.31
N GLN A 76 3.04 21.02 -2.83
CA GLN A 76 2.26 21.71 -3.87
C GLN A 76 1.53 22.95 -3.33
N THR A 77 1.18 22.97 -2.05
CA THR A 77 0.47 24.11 -1.42
C THR A 77 1.41 25.23 -0.97
N VAL A 78 2.68 24.94 -0.64
CA VAL A 78 3.68 25.96 -0.26
C VAL A 78 4.33 26.64 -1.48
N MET A 79 4.33 25.99 -2.65
CA MET A 79 4.69 26.63 -3.91
C MET A 79 3.44 26.84 -4.77
N PRO A 80 2.76 28.00 -4.69
CA PRO A 80 1.89 28.38 -5.78
C PRO A 80 2.76 28.41 -7.04
N ILE A 81 2.23 27.86 -8.12
CA ILE A 81 2.83 27.89 -9.45
C ILE A 81 3.01 29.37 -9.85
N GLY A 82 4.13 29.92 -9.42
CA GLY A 82 4.51 31.31 -9.56
C GLY A 82 5.82 31.34 -10.33
N LYS A 83 5.71 31.13 -11.64
CA LYS A 83 6.73 31.45 -12.64
C LYS A 83 8.14 30.92 -12.32
N GLN A 84 8.39 29.64 -12.61
CA GLN A 84 9.71 29.29 -13.13
C GLN A 84 9.82 29.88 -14.53
N GLN A 85 10.25 31.13 -14.59
CA GLN A 85 10.69 31.77 -15.82
C GLN A 85 12.00 31.07 -16.22
N LEU A 86 11.89 30.06 -17.08
CA LEU A 86 13.02 29.46 -17.76
C LEU A 86 13.83 30.61 -18.41
N PRO A 87 15.15 30.71 -18.20
CA PRO A 87 15.95 31.70 -18.90
C PRO A 87 15.89 31.38 -20.39
N SER A 88 15.22 32.25 -21.14
CA SER A 88 15.20 32.24 -22.60
C SER A 88 16.61 32.48 -23.11
N ILE A 89 17.26 31.41 -23.57
CA ILE A 89 18.55 31.47 -24.26
C ILE A 89 18.31 32.16 -25.60
N HIS A 90 18.66 33.43 -25.70
CA HIS A 90 18.76 34.15 -26.96
C HIS A 90 20.02 33.68 -27.69
N TYR A 91 19.85 32.95 -28.79
CA TYR A 91 20.91 32.79 -29.77
C TYR A 91 20.83 33.97 -30.75
N SER A 92 21.85 34.83 -30.74
CA SER A 92 22.07 35.81 -31.80
C SER A 92 22.90 35.15 -32.92
N ILE A 93 22.43 35.30 -34.16
CA ILE A 93 23.10 34.89 -35.41
C ILE A 93 24.15 35.92 -35.77
#